data_AF-A0A528XLD5-F1
#
_entry.id   AF-A0A528XLD5-F1
#
_cell.length_a   1.000
_cell.length_b   1.000
_cell.length_c   1.000
_cell.angle_alpha   90.00
_cell.angle_beta   90.00
_cell.angle_gamma   90.00
#
_symmetry.space_group_name_H-M   'P 1'
#
loop_
_entity.id
_entity.type
_entity.pdbx_description
1 polymer ?
#
loop_
_entity_poly.entity_id
_entity_poly.type
_entity_poly.pdbx_seq_one_letter_code
_entity_poly.pdbx_strand_id
1 'polypeptide(L)'
;HDQAIKRLARVGSISLAEAPPKGSAQIVLNEATICLPLGSLIDLAAEAARLQKELAKVTEEIARLHKKLSNEKFVANAPEEVVEAEREKLAEYREAQEKLSLALTRVRDAG
;
A
#
# COMPACT_ATOMS: atom_id res chain seq x y z
N HIS A 1 -26.28 -8.82 -28.39
CA HIS A 1 -25.85 -10.13 -27.86
C HIS A 1 -25.56 -10.11 -26.34
N ASP A 2 -26.13 -9.19 -25.57
CA ASP A 2 -25.81 -8.99 -24.14
C ASP A 2 -25.99 -10.26 -23.26
N GLN A 3 -27.14 -10.93 -23.34
CA GLN A 3 -27.40 -12.16 -22.57
C GLN A 3 -26.42 -13.29 -22.86
N ALA A 4 -26.03 -13.48 -24.13
CA ALA A 4 -25.08 -14.50 -24.52
C ALA A 4 -23.69 -14.20 -23.97
N ILE A 5 -23.26 -12.93 -24.05
CA ILE A 5 -21.96 -12.47 -23.52
C ILE A 5 -21.91 -12.65 -22.00
N LYS A 6 -22.95 -12.22 -21.27
CA LYS A 6 -23.04 -12.40 -19.80
C LYS A 6 -22.95 -13.86 -19.39
N ARG A 7 -23.63 -14.76 -20.11
CA ARG A 7 -23.64 -16.19 -19.82
C ARG A 7 -22.29 -16.86 -20.10
N LEU A 8 -21.65 -16.52 -21.21
CA LEU A 8 -20.37 -17.10 -21.61
C LEU A 8 -19.20 -16.56 -20.77
N ALA A 9 -19.19 -15.26 -20.48
CA ALA A 9 -18.16 -14.62 -19.67
C ALA A 9 -18.38 -14.74 -18.15
N ARG A 10 -19.55 -15.23 -17.71
CA ARG A 10 -19.96 -15.36 -16.30
C ARG A 10 -19.90 -14.03 -15.53
N VAL A 11 -20.45 -12.97 -16.11
CA VAL A 11 -20.46 -11.63 -15.51
C VAL A 11 -21.89 -11.19 -15.20
N GLY A 12 -22.08 -10.49 -14.08
CA GLY A 12 -23.39 -9.99 -13.65
C GLY A 12 -23.84 -8.74 -14.42
N SER A 13 -22.91 -7.85 -14.76
CA SER A 13 -23.19 -6.61 -15.49
C SER A 13 -22.10 -6.31 -16.52
N ILE A 14 -22.48 -5.53 -17.53
CA ILE A 14 -21.60 -5.02 -18.58
C ILE A 14 -21.99 -3.56 -18.77
N SER A 15 -21.00 -2.67 -18.79
CA SER A 15 -21.18 -1.23 -19.05
C SER A 15 -20.10 -0.75 -20.01
N LEU A 16 -20.43 0.26 -20.81
CA LEU A 16 -19.46 0.95 -21.66
C LEU A 16 -18.83 2.11 -20.90
N ALA A 17 -17.54 2.35 -21.09
CA ALA A 17 -16.80 3.46 -20.51
C ALA A 17 -15.92 4.10 -21.59
N GLU A 18 -15.78 5.43 -21.55
CA GLU A 18 -14.93 6.18 -22.49
C GLU A 18 -13.43 5.97 -22.24
N ALA A 19 -13.06 5.59 -21.01
CA ALA A 19 -11.70 5.28 -20.61
C ALA A 19 -11.67 4.05 -19.67
N PRO A 20 -10.55 3.30 -19.62
CA PRO A 20 -10.39 2.20 -18.68
C PRO A 20 -10.52 2.67 -17.23
N PRO A 21 -11.40 2.06 -16.41
CA PRO A 21 -11.48 2.39 -14.99
C PRO A 21 -10.17 2.07 -14.27
N LYS A 22 -9.81 2.87 -13.26
CA LYS A 22 -8.64 2.62 -12.41
C LYS A 22 -8.74 1.23 -11.77
N GLY A 23 -7.60 0.58 -11.58
CA GLY A 23 -7.55 -0.76 -10.97
C GLY A 23 -8.20 -1.88 -11.80
N SER A 24 -8.40 -1.69 -13.10
CA SER A 24 -8.93 -2.73 -13.99
C SER A 24 -7.82 -3.53 -14.68
N ALA A 25 -8.02 -4.85 -14.82
CA ALA A 25 -7.32 -5.62 -15.83
C ALA A 25 -7.87 -5.22 -17.21
N GLN A 26 -6.98 -4.96 -18.16
CA GLN A 26 -7.36 -4.58 -19.52
C GLN A 26 -6.98 -5.68 -20.50
N ILE A 27 -7.91 -6.00 -21.40
CA ILE A 27 -7.71 -6.95 -22.50
C ILE A 27 -8.05 -6.21 -23.79
N VAL A 28 -7.06 -6.02 -24.66
CA VAL A 28 -7.23 -5.39 -25.96
C VAL A 28 -7.52 -6.48 -26.99
N LEU A 29 -8.66 -6.41 -27.66
CA LEU A 29 -9.09 -7.31 -28.71
C LEU A 29 -9.48 -6.50 -29.95
N ASN A 30 -8.56 -6.43 -30.92
CA ASN A 30 -8.70 -5.60 -32.11
C ASN A 30 -9.00 -4.14 -31.73
N GLU A 31 -10.17 -3.62 -32.12
CA GLU A 31 -10.63 -2.25 -31.84
C GLU A 31 -11.39 -2.11 -30.51
N ALA A 32 -11.53 -3.20 -29.75
CA ALA A 32 -12.24 -3.21 -28.48
C ALA A 32 -11.27 -3.37 -27.29
N THR A 33 -11.41 -2.53 -26.28
CA THR A 33 -10.75 -2.70 -24.99
C THR A 33 -11.77 -3.19 -23.97
N ILE A 34 -11.56 -4.40 -23.46
CA ILE A 34 -12.35 -4.99 -22.39
C ILE A 34 -11.65 -4.68 -21.08
N CYS A 35 -12.33 -3.97 -20.19
CA CYS A 35 -11.84 -3.72 -18.84
C CYS A 35 -12.60 -4.61 -17.86
N LEU A 36 -11.87 -5.39 -17.07
CA LEU A 36 -12.38 -6.07 -15.89
C LEU A 36 -11.95 -5.27 -14.67
N PRO A 37 -12.83 -4.47 -14.06
CA PRO A 37 -12.55 -3.84 -12.78
C PRO A 37 -12.18 -4.92 -11.77
N LEU A 38 -10.92 -4.94 -11.33
CA LEU A 38 -10.48 -5.89 -10.29
C LEU A 38 -10.93 -5.40 -8.91
N GLY A 39 -11.34 -4.13 -8.81
CA GLY A 39 -11.77 -3.49 -7.58
C GLY A 39 -13.21 -3.81 -7.18
N SER A 40 -13.40 -4.94 -6.50
CA SER A 40 -14.41 -5.14 -5.43
C SER A 40 -14.26 -6.45 -4.65
N LEU A 41 -13.18 -7.23 -4.82
CA LEU A 41 -12.92 -8.43 -3.99
C LEU A 41 -12.07 -8.12 -2.73
N ILE A 42 -11.45 -6.94 -2.68
CA ILE A 42 -10.69 -6.45 -1.53
C ILE A 42 -11.33 -5.14 -1.11
N ASP A 43 -11.77 -5.04 0.14
CA ASP A 43 -12.21 -3.77 0.73
C ASP A 43 -11.00 -2.84 0.83
N LEU A 44 -10.81 -2.01 -0.21
CA LEU A 44 -9.69 -1.09 -0.31
C LEU A 44 -9.70 -0.06 0.82
N ALA A 45 -10.86 0.27 1.36
CA ALA A 45 -10.97 1.16 2.51
C ALA A 45 -10.46 0.46 3.77
N ALA A 46 -10.84 -0.80 4.00
CA ALA A 46 -10.31 -1.60 5.10
C ALA A 46 -8.80 -1.85 4.98
N GLU A 47 -8.31 -2.12 3.76
CA GLU A 47 -6.88 -2.32 3.51
C GLU A 47 -6.08 -1.03 3.68
N ALA A 48 -6.58 0.10 3.17
CA ALA A 48 -5.96 1.41 3.43
C ALA A 48 -5.93 1.74 4.93
N ALA A 49 -7.01 1.43 5.67
CA ALA A 49 -7.06 1.63 7.11
C ALA A 49 -6.06 0.73 7.87
N ARG A 50 -5.90 -0.54 7.44
CA ARG A 50 -4.89 -1.46 7.99
C ARG A 50 -3.49 -0.92 7.78
N LEU A 51 -3.16 -0.52 6.56
CA LEU A 51 -1.86 0.03 6.20
C LEU A 51 -1.57 1.36 6.93
N GLN A 52 -2.56 2.24 7.07
CA GLN A 52 -2.43 3.46 7.87
C GLN A 52 -2.12 3.16 9.33
N LYS A 53 -2.79 2.16 9.92
CA LYS A 53 -2.55 1.76 11.31
C LYS A 53 -1.15 1.18 11.51
N GLU A 54 -0.67 0.37 10.56
CA GLU A 54 0.70 -0.15 10.58
C GLU A 54 1.73 0.97 10.43
N LEU A 55 1.50 1.89 9.49
CA LEU A 55 2.36 3.05 9.28
C LEU A 55 2.41 3.95 10.52
N ALA A 56 1.29 4.16 11.20
CA ALA A 56 1.25 4.91 12.46
C ALA A 56 2.11 4.26 13.55
N LYS A 57 2.02 2.94 13.72
CA LYS A 57 2.86 2.20 14.69
C LYS A 57 4.35 2.34 14.38
N VAL A 58 4.75 2.12 13.13
CA VAL A 58 6.14 2.24 12.70
C VAL A 58 6.64 3.69 12.90
N THR A 59 5.81 4.68 12.58
CA THR A 59 6.15 6.10 12.78
C THR A 59 6.34 6.42 14.26
N GLU A 60 5.54 5.84 15.15
CA GLU A 60 5.70 6.01 16.60
C GLU A 60 7.01 5.39 17.12
N GLU A 61 7.35 4.18 16.66
CA GLU A 61 8.63 3.53 17.01
C GLU A 61 9.84 4.34 16.49
N ILE A 62 9.78 4.85 15.26
CA ILE A 62 10.79 5.77 14.72
C ILE A 62 10.95 6.99 15.62
N ALA A 63 9.84 7.62 16.05
CA ALA A 63 9.88 8.78 16.92
C ALA A 63 10.52 8.48 18.28
N ARG A 64 10.23 7.31 18.86
CA ARG A 64 10.84 6.85 20.13
C ARG A 64 12.34 6.62 19.97
N LEU A 65 12.77 5.91 18.93
CA LEU A 65 14.17 5.65 18.63
C LEU A 65 14.93 6.95 18.35
N HIS A 66 14.36 7.83 17.54
CA HIS A 66 14.95 9.13 17.24
C HIS A 66 15.12 9.98 18.51
N LYS A 67 14.10 10.01 19.39
CA LYS A 67 14.21 10.72 20.68
C LYS A 67 15.32 10.15 21.55
N LYS A 68 15.45 8.82 21.62
CA LYS A 68 16.50 8.13 22.38
C LYS A 68 17.90 8.43 21.84
N LEU A 69 18.07 8.40 20.52
CA LEU A 69 19.34 8.70 19.84
C LEU A 69 19.69 10.20 19.82
N SER A 70 18.70 11.09 19.90
CA SER A 70 18.92 12.54 20.02
C SER A 70 19.35 12.98 21.43
N ASN A 71 19.23 12.09 22.42
CA ASN A 71 19.64 12.39 23.78
C ASN A 71 21.15 12.20 23.91
N GLU A 72 21.90 13.30 23.94
CA GLU A 72 23.36 13.32 24.07
C GLU A 72 23.84 12.54 25.30
N LYS A 73 23.08 12.51 26.40
CA LYS A 73 23.43 11.69 27.58
C LYS A 73 23.34 10.20 27.30
N PHE A 74 22.42 9.77 26.45
CA PHE A 74 22.33 8.36 26.05
C PHE A 74 23.50 8.00 25.13
N VAL A 75 23.77 8.82 24.12
CA VAL A 75 24.87 8.59 23.17
C VAL A 75 26.24 8.61 23.88
N ALA A 76 26.44 9.51 24.83
CA ALA A 76 27.72 9.64 25.52
C ALA A 76 27.97 8.58 26.61
N ASN A 77 26.92 7.98 27.18
CA ASN A 77 27.05 7.02 28.29
C ASN A 77 26.70 5.56 27.92
N ALA A 78 25.99 5.33 26.81
CA ALA A 78 25.68 3.98 26.35
C ALA A 78 26.90 3.37 25.63
N PRO A 79 27.09 2.04 25.69
CA PRO A 79 28.09 1.36 24.89
C PRO A 79 27.86 1.61 23.39
N GLU A 80 28.94 1.75 22.62
CA GLU A 80 28.90 1.99 21.17
C GLU A 80 28.03 0.94 20.45
N GLU A 81 28.17 -0.34 20.81
CA GLU A 81 27.36 -1.43 20.26
C GLU A 81 25.86 -1.22 20.44
N VAL A 82 25.44 -0.62 21.56
CA VAL A 82 24.02 -0.33 21.84
C VAL A 82 23.56 0.87 21.01
N VAL A 83 24.39 1.91 20.87
CA VAL A 83 24.06 3.09 20.06
C VAL A 83 23.93 2.71 18.58
N GLU A 84 24.86 1.91 18.07
CA GLU A 84 24.84 1.44 16.69
C GLU A 84 23.67 0.48 16.43
N ALA A 85 23.36 -0.45 17.34
CA ALA A 85 22.18 -1.30 17.21
C ALA A 85 20.86 -0.50 17.18
N GLU A 86 20.75 0.60 17.94
CA GLU A 86 19.56 1.47 17.90
C GLU A 86 19.49 2.30 16.61
N ARG A 87 20.65 2.69 16.02
CA ARG A 87 20.72 3.36 14.72
C ARG A 87 20.35 2.42 13.58
N GLU A 88 20.80 1.18 13.63
CA GLU A 88 20.45 0.14 12.66
C GLU A 88 18.94 -0.13 12.69
N LYS A 89 18.36 -0.34 13.89
CA LYS A 89 16.90 -0.44 14.06
C LYS A 89 16.16 0.76 13.49
N LEU A 90 16.65 1.97 13.73
CA LEU A 90 16.03 3.18 13.17
C LEU A 90 16.03 3.16 11.64
N ALA A 91 17.12 2.70 11.01
CA ALA A 91 17.19 2.55 9.56
C ALA A 91 16.20 1.50 9.04
N GLU A 92 16.12 0.34 9.67
CA GLU A 92 15.16 -0.72 9.32
C GLU A 92 13.71 -0.22 9.39
N TYR A 93 13.34 0.48 10.46
CA TYR A 93 12.00 1.03 10.59
C TYR A 93 11.70 2.11 9.54
N ARG A 94 12.69 2.93 9.15
CA ARG A 94 12.53 3.90 8.06
C ARG A 94 12.28 3.23 6.72
N GLU A 95 13.03 2.18 6.39
CA GLU A 95 12.75 1.39 5.18
C GLU A 95 11.35 0.76 5.21
N ALA A 96 10.94 0.23 6.36
CA ALA A 96 9.60 -0.32 6.54
C ALA A 96 8.52 0.77 6.36
N GLN A 97 8.73 1.97 6.89
CA GLN A 97 7.84 3.12 6.72
C GLN A 97 7.70 3.51 5.25
N GLU A 98 8.80 3.59 4.51
CA GLU A 98 8.79 3.88 3.08
C GLU A 98 8.00 2.84 2.30
N LYS A 99 8.28 1.55 2.54
CA LYS A 99 7.56 0.43 1.89
C LYS A 99 6.05 0.48 2.17
N LEU A 100 5.66 0.72 3.42
CA LEU A 100 4.26 0.85 3.83
C LEU A 100 3.59 2.08 3.20
N SER A 101 4.30 3.21 3.12
CA SER A 101 3.79 4.43 2.50
C SER A 101 3.52 4.25 1.01
N LEU A 102 4.43 3.57 0.30
CA LEU A 102 4.29 3.26 -1.12
C LEU A 102 3.13 2.29 -1.36
N ALA A 103 2.97 1.28 -0.50
CA ALA A 103 1.84 0.36 -0.56
C ALA A 103 0.51 1.08 -0.34
N LEU A 104 0.44 1.98 0.64
CA LEU A 104 -0.76 2.78 0.90
C LEU A 104 -1.13 3.68 -0.29
N THR A 105 -0.14 4.31 -0.93
CA THR A 105 -0.37 5.12 -2.14
C THR A 105 -0.93 4.25 -3.26
N ARG A 106 -0.36 3.07 -3.53
CA ARG A 106 -0.88 2.14 -4.55
C ARG A 106 -2.32 1.71 -4.27
N VAL A 107 -2.66 1.43 -3.01
CA VAL A 107 -4.03 1.06 -2.62
C VAL A 107 -5.00 2.23 -2.81
N ARG A 108 -4.58 3.46 -2.48
CA ARG A 108 -5.37 4.67 -2.71
C ARG A 108 -5.56 4.99 -4.19
N ASP A 109 -4.54 4.77 -5.01
CA ASP A 109 -4.60 5.00 -6.45
C ASP A 109 -5.43 3.93 -7.19
N ALA A 110 -5.56 2.75 -6.58
CA ALA A 110 -6.37 1.64 -7.09
C ALA A 110 -7.86 1.75 -6.71
N GLY A 111 -8.20 2.59 -5.72
CA GLY A 111 -9.58 2.98 -5.38
C GLY A 111 -10.08 4.15 -6.22
#